data_AF-A0A1Q2MC24-F1
#
_entry.id   AF-A0A1Q2MC24-F1
#
_cell.length_a   1.000
_cell.length_b   1.000
_cell.length_c   1.000
_cell.angle_alpha   90.00
_cell.angle_beta   90.00
_cell.angle_gamma   90.00
#
_symmetry.space_group_name_H-M   'P 1'
#
loop_
_entity.id
_entity.type
_entity.pdbx_description
1 polymer ?
#
loop_
_entity_poly.entity_id
_entity_poly.type
_entity_poly.pdbx_seq_one_letter_code
_entity_poly.pdbx_strand_id
1 'polypeptide(L)'
;MIALFFGTATLPHVLIRHYTVPDSTAARRSIIVAISAIGLFYILTLFLGLGAIANGVLNPETDNMSAPLLARSFGGVLFAIITALAFATVLGSVSGLIVAASGAVANDLLDRFFKRSMTEKTKVLAAKLTAVTVGILAVILGILFKGVNVGFLVGWEFAVAASANFPAIIMVHFWKRTTAPGIISSIFVGIIVSLGIIMAGPDMFRLSGFQKQMRGYPWAAGNYFDAA
;
A
#
# COMPACT_ATOMS: atom_id res chain seq x y z
N MET A 1 -9.78 -2.34 -8.59
CA MET A 1 -9.94 -3.74 -8.13
C MET A 1 -8.91 -4.68 -8.74
N ILE A 2 -8.76 -4.74 -10.07
CA ILE A 2 -7.74 -5.58 -10.74
C ILE A 2 -6.31 -5.28 -10.22
N ALA A 3 -5.96 -4.01 -10.08
CA ALA A 3 -4.68 -3.56 -9.52
C ALA A 3 -4.46 -4.05 -8.07
N LEU A 4 -5.51 -4.12 -7.25
CA LEU A 4 -5.39 -4.62 -5.87
C LEU A 4 -5.08 -6.11 -5.85
N PHE A 5 -5.78 -6.91 -6.68
CA PHE A 5 -5.54 -8.35 -6.79
C PHE A 5 -4.12 -8.68 -7.27
N PHE A 6 -3.68 -8.08 -8.36
CA PHE A 6 -2.34 -8.35 -8.89
C PHE A 6 -1.23 -7.67 -8.09
N GLY A 7 -1.51 -6.50 -7.52
CA GLY A 7 -0.58 -5.79 -6.66
C GLY A 7 -0.27 -6.61 -5.41
N THR A 8 -1.29 -7.04 -4.66
CA THR A 8 -1.10 -7.85 -3.45
C THR A 8 -0.37 -9.17 -3.70
N ALA A 9 -0.65 -9.85 -4.81
CA ALA A 9 0.00 -11.11 -5.17
C ALA A 9 1.51 -10.99 -5.44
N THR A 10 2.00 -9.79 -5.73
CA THR A 10 3.37 -9.56 -6.22
C THR A 10 4.26 -8.83 -5.22
N LEU A 11 3.75 -8.58 -4.00
CA LEU A 11 4.46 -7.86 -2.96
C LEU A 11 5.61 -8.71 -2.38
N PRO A 12 6.88 -8.27 -2.53
CA PRO A 12 8.05 -9.06 -2.12
C PRO A 12 8.05 -9.41 -0.63
N HIS A 13 7.53 -8.53 0.22
CA HIS A 13 7.49 -8.72 1.67
C HIS A 13 6.55 -9.87 2.11
N VAL A 14 5.55 -10.20 1.30
CA VAL A 14 4.66 -11.36 1.53
C VAL A 14 5.31 -12.63 1.00
N LEU A 15 5.90 -12.56 -0.20
CA LEU A 15 6.58 -13.67 -0.87
C LEU A 15 7.70 -14.26 -0.01
N ILE A 16 8.54 -13.42 0.61
CA ILE A 16 9.68 -13.86 1.45
C ILE A 16 9.20 -14.70 2.66
N ARG A 17 8.02 -14.42 3.21
CA ARG A 17 7.44 -15.20 4.31
C ARG A 17 6.88 -16.56 3.88
N HIS A 18 6.48 -16.71 2.61
CA HIS A 18 6.02 -18.01 2.10
C HIS A 18 7.19 -18.96 1.84
N TYR A 19 8.37 -18.43 1.49
CA TYR A 19 9.57 -19.24 1.24
C TYR A 19 10.20 -19.84 2.50
N THR A 20 9.76 -19.44 3.70
CA THR A 20 10.24 -20.03 4.96
C THR A 20 9.46 -21.26 5.41
N VAL A 21 8.42 -21.68 4.67
CA VAL A 21 7.64 -22.89 4.98
C VAL A 21 8.30 -24.11 4.32
N PRO A 22 8.66 -25.16 5.08
CA PRO A 22 9.41 -26.30 4.55
C PRO A 22 8.59 -27.27 3.68
N ASP A 23 7.26 -27.29 3.80
CA ASP A 23 6.38 -28.23 3.10
C ASP A 23 5.33 -27.51 2.24
N SER A 24 5.21 -27.93 0.97
CA SER A 24 4.24 -27.39 0.01
C SER A 24 2.78 -27.57 0.45
N THR A 25 2.47 -28.62 1.21
CA THR A 25 1.12 -28.89 1.75
C THR A 25 0.78 -27.95 2.90
N ALA A 26 1.76 -27.68 3.77
CA ALA A 26 1.63 -26.71 4.84
C ALA A 26 1.48 -25.28 4.30
N ALA A 27 2.20 -24.94 3.23
CA ALA A 27 2.08 -23.65 2.55
C ALA A 27 0.65 -23.42 2.01
N ARG A 28 0.04 -24.42 1.37
CA ARG A 28 -1.35 -24.34 0.88
C ARG A 28 -2.36 -24.15 2.01
N ARG A 29 -2.23 -24.90 3.11
CA ARG A 29 -3.11 -24.74 4.29
C ARG A 29 -2.96 -23.35 4.89
N SER A 30 -1.74 -22.84 5.01
CA SER A 30 -1.49 -21.48 5.50
C SER A 30 -2.12 -20.42 4.61
N ILE A 31 -2.07 -20.59 3.29
CA ILE A 31 -2.69 -19.66 2.33
C ILE A 31 -4.21 -19.67 2.48
N ILE A 32 -4.83 -20.85 2.62
CA ILE A 32 -6.28 -20.95 2.82
C ILE A 32 -6.70 -20.24 4.10
N VAL A 33 -6.01 -20.50 5.22
CA VAL A 33 -6.30 -19.83 6.50
C VAL A 33 -6.14 -18.32 6.38
N ALA A 34 -5.07 -17.84 5.72
CA ALA A 34 -4.84 -16.42 5.52
C ALA A 34 -5.94 -15.77 4.67
N ILE A 35 -6.31 -16.37 3.53
CA ILE A 35 -7.37 -15.86 2.65
C ILE A 35 -8.71 -15.87 3.37
N SER A 36 -9.05 -16.93 4.11
CA SER A 36 -10.29 -17.00 4.89
C SER A 36 -10.34 -15.93 5.98
N ALA A 37 -9.24 -15.70 6.70
CA ALA A 37 -9.16 -14.66 7.72
C ALA A 37 -9.31 -13.25 7.13
N ILE A 38 -8.63 -12.97 6.00
CA ILE A 38 -8.74 -11.69 5.29
C ILE A 38 -10.16 -11.48 4.75
N GLY A 39 -10.77 -12.52 4.15
CA GLY A 39 -12.13 -12.47 3.65
C GLY A 39 -13.15 -12.20 4.75
N LEU A 40 -13.03 -12.91 5.88
CA LEU A 40 -13.86 -12.67 7.05
C LEU A 40 -13.69 -11.24 7.58
N PHE A 41 -12.45 -10.75 7.66
CA PHE A 41 -12.17 -9.38 8.07
C PHE A 41 -12.84 -8.35 7.14
N TYR A 42 -12.76 -8.52 5.82
CA TYR A 42 -13.43 -7.62 4.88
C TYR A 42 -14.95 -7.61 5.04
N ILE A 43 -15.56 -8.77 5.28
CA ILE A 43 -17.00 -8.85 5.58
C ILE A 43 -17.32 -8.04 6.84
N LEU A 44 -16.54 -8.21 7.92
CA LEU A 44 -16.73 -7.44 9.16
C LEU A 44 -16.58 -5.93 8.93
N THR A 45 -15.59 -5.50 8.14
CA THR A 45 -15.41 -4.07 7.84
C THR A 45 -16.58 -3.47 7.08
N LEU A 46 -17.24 -4.25 6.20
CA LEU A 46 -18.45 -3.81 5.50
C LEU A 46 -19.59 -3.53 6.51
N PHE A 47 -19.81 -4.44 7.47
CA PHE A 47 -20.81 -4.23 8.52
C PHE A 47 -20.50 -3.03 9.40
N LEU A 48 -19.22 -2.80 9.74
CA LEU A 48 -18.80 -1.62 10.51
C LEU A 48 -19.06 -0.32 9.74
N GLY A 49 -18.75 -0.28 8.45
CA GLY A 49 -19.01 0.89 7.60
C GLY A 49 -20.50 1.19 7.47
N LEU A 50 -21.32 0.18 7.16
CA LEU A 50 -22.78 0.33 7.09
C LEU A 50 -23.39 0.72 8.44
N GLY A 51 -22.93 0.11 9.54
CA GLY A 51 -23.39 0.45 10.89
C GLY A 51 -23.07 1.90 11.26
N ALA A 52 -21.91 2.41 10.87
CA ALA A 52 -21.52 3.80 11.10
C ALA A 52 -22.35 4.80 10.27
N ILE A 53 -22.71 4.45 9.03
CA ILE A 53 -23.63 5.24 8.20
C ILE A 53 -25.04 5.24 8.81
N ALA A 54 -25.55 4.07 9.21
CA ALA A 54 -26.90 3.94 9.78
C ALA A 54 -27.09 4.74 11.09
N ASN A 55 -26.01 4.92 11.86
CA ASN A 55 -26.02 5.73 13.08
C ASN A 55 -25.73 7.23 12.83
N GLY A 56 -25.54 7.65 11.57
CA GLY A 56 -25.28 9.05 11.21
C GLY A 56 -23.97 9.63 11.76
N VAL A 57 -23.02 8.78 12.16
CA VAL A 57 -21.74 9.17 12.79
C VAL A 57 -20.59 9.33 11.80
N LEU A 58 -20.84 9.10 10.50
CA LEU A 58 -19.85 9.24 9.43
C LEU A 58 -20.27 10.31 8.42
N ASN A 59 -19.29 11.12 8.00
CA ASN A 59 -19.34 11.74 6.69
C ASN A 59 -18.61 10.83 5.66
N PRO A 60 -19.34 10.16 4.74
CA PRO A 60 -18.75 9.19 3.80
C PRO A 60 -17.65 9.74 2.90
N GLU A 61 -17.60 11.06 2.71
CA GLU A 61 -16.66 11.69 1.79
C GLU A 61 -15.33 12.05 2.44
N THR A 62 -15.29 12.20 3.77
CA THR A 62 -14.15 12.77 4.48
C THR A 62 -13.61 11.89 5.61
N ASP A 63 -14.43 11.01 6.17
CA ASP A 63 -14.07 10.25 7.36
C ASP A 63 -13.57 8.83 7.04
N ASN A 64 -12.28 8.60 7.30
CA ASN A 64 -11.65 7.28 7.24
C ASN A 64 -11.65 6.55 8.60
N MET A 65 -12.47 7.00 9.55
CA MET A 65 -12.48 6.53 10.95
C MET A 65 -13.80 5.85 11.33
N SER A 66 -14.35 5.02 10.44
CA SER A 66 -15.65 4.37 10.62
C SER A 66 -15.76 3.57 11.94
N ALA A 67 -14.74 2.79 12.29
CA ALA A 67 -14.79 1.93 13.50
C ALA A 67 -14.68 2.74 14.81
N PRO A 68 -13.72 3.68 14.99
CA PRO A 68 -13.71 4.55 16.17
C PRO A 68 -14.97 5.41 16.30
N LEU A 69 -15.46 6.01 15.22
CA LEU A 69 -16.64 6.88 15.26
C LEU A 69 -17.91 6.10 15.62
N LEU A 70 -18.06 4.88 15.12
CA LEU A 70 -19.12 3.98 15.54
C LEU A 70 -18.95 3.58 17.02
N ALA A 71 -17.75 3.25 17.48
CA ALA A 71 -17.53 2.92 18.89
C ALA A 71 -17.88 4.10 19.82
N ARG A 72 -17.67 5.34 19.37
CA ARG A 72 -18.03 6.55 20.10
C ARG A 72 -19.53 6.70 20.30
N SER A 73 -20.38 6.23 19.39
CA SER A 73 -21.84 6.27 19.56
C SER A 73 -22.32 5.36 20.71
N PHE A 74 -21.56 4.30 21.02
CA PHE A 74 -21.85 3.39 22.13
C PHE A 74 -21.20 3.80 23.48
N GLY A 75 -20.23 4.73 23.46
CA GLY A 75 -19.65 5.31 24.68
C GLY A 75 -18.16 5.61 24.60
N GLY A 76 -17.67 6.47 25.49
CA GLY A 76 -16.27 6.92 25.51
C GLY A 76 -15.25 5.82 25.83
N VAL A 77 -15.64 4.81 26.62
CA VAL A 77 -14.76 3.68 26.95
C VAL A 77 -14.50 2.79 25.73
N LEU A 78 -15.56 2.47 24.97
CA LEU A 78 -15.44 1.68 23.74
C LEU A 78 -14.61 2.44 22.69
N PHE A 79 -14.83 3.75 22.55
CA PHE A 79 -13.99 4.59 21.68
C PHE A 79 -12.51 4.52 22.05
N ALA A 80 -12.17 4.64 23.34
CA ALA A 80 -10.78 4.57 23.81
C ALA A 80 -10.15 3.20 23.51
N ILE A 81 -10.86 2.10 23.79
CA ILE A 81 -10.38 0.74 23.55
C ILE A 81 -10.13 0.49 22.05
N ILE A 82 -11.11 0.82 21.19
CA ILE A 82 -11.00 0.60 19.74
C ILE A 82 -9.91 1.48 19.13
N THR A 83 -9.80 2.73 19.58
CA THR A 83 -8.75 3.64 19.09
C THR A 83 -7.35 3.17 19.54
N ALA A 84 -7.20 2.71 20.79
CA ALA A 84 -5.94 2.15 21.28
C ALA A 84 -5.54 0.89 20.51
N LEU A 85 -6.48 -0.01 20.25
CA LEU A 85 -6.27 -1.20 19.41
C LEU A 85 -5.85 -0.81 17.99
N ALA A 86 -6.57 0.10 17.34
CA ALA A 86 -6.23 0.58 16.01
C ALA A 86 -4.82 1.17 15.95
N PHE A 87 -4.47 2.01 16.93
CA PHE A 87 -3.14 2.62 17.02
C PHE A 87 -2.03 1.57 17.22
N ALA A 88 -2.25 0.60 18.12
CA ALA A 88 -1.32 -0.49 18.37
C ALA A 88 -1.10 -1.36 17.11
N THR A 89 -2.16 -1.68 16.37
CA THR A 89 -2.07 -2.47 15.13
C THR A 89 -1.35 -1.71 14.02
N VAL A 90 -1.61 -0.40 13.87
CA VAL A 90 -0.91 0.45 12.88
C VAL A 90 0.57 0.51 13.21
N LEU A 91 0.95 0.79 14.46
CA LEU A 91 2.35 0.82 14.88
C LEU A 91 3.06 -0.53 14.66
N GLY A 92 2.39 -1.64 14.99
CA GLY A 92 2.92 -2.98 14.75
C GLY A 92 3.19 -3.24 13.27
N SER A 93 2.25 -2.86 12.39
CA SER A 93 2.35 -3.04 10.94
C SER A 93 3.44 -2.16 10.33
N VAL A 94 3.48 -0.88 10.70
CA VAL A 94 4.49 0.08 10.23
C VAL A 94 5.89 -0.37 10.63
N SER A 95 6.08 -0.80 11.88
CA SER A 95 7.37 -1.34 12.35
C SER A 95 7.81 -2.55 11.51
N GLY A 96 6.91 -3.50 11.24
CA GLY A 96 7.19 -4.66 10.40
C GLY A 96 7.62 -4.29 8.97
N LEU A 97 6.93 -3.33 8.34
CA LEU A 97 7.26 -2.85 7.00
C LEU A 97 8.60 -2.11 6.95
N ILE A 98 8.90 -1.27 7.95
CA ILE A 98 10.18 -0.56 8.06
C ILE A 98 11.33 -1.56 8.20
N VAL A 99 11.18 -2.59 9.04
CA VAL A 99 12.22 -3.63 9.19
C VAL A 99 12.44 -4.38 7.89
N ALA A 100 11.37 -4.78 7.20
CA ALA A 100 11.46 -5.45 5.90
C ALA A 100 12.17 -4.56 4.85
N ALA A 101 11.81 -3.28 4.76
CA ALA A 101 12.43 -2.32 3.86
C ALA A 101 13.92 -2.11 4.19
N SER A 102 14.25 -1.96 5.48
CA SER A 102 15.64 -1.80 5.92
C SER A 102 16.51 -3.02 5.61
N GLY A 103 15.95 -4.23 5.73
CA GLY A 103 16.62 -5.48 5.38
C GLY A 103 16.86 -5.60 3.87
N ALA A 104 15.88 -5.21 3.05
CA ALA A 104 16.04 -5.17 1.60
C ALA A 104 17.14 -4.17 1.19
N VAL A 105 17.17 -2.96 1.77
CA VAL A 105 18.22 -1.99 1.45
C VAL A 105 19.61 -2.44 1.93
N ALA A 106 19.71 -2.99 3.14
CA ALA A 106 20.98 -3.44 3.69
C ALA A 106 21.56 -4.64 2.94
N ASN A 107 20.73 -5.62 2.56
CA ASN A 107 21.19 -6.85 1.93
C ASN A 107 21.18 -6.78 0.39
N ASP A 108 20.16 -6.16 -0.22
CA ASP A 108 20.06 -6.11 -1.69
C ASP A 108 20.80 -4.92 -2.27
N LEU A 109 20.74 -3.75 -1.62
CA LEU A 109 21.43 -2.55 -2.10
C LEU A 109 22.88 -2.48 -1.63
N LEU A 110 23.14 -2.52 -0.33
CA LEU A 110 24.51 -2.29 0.19
C LEU A 110 25.44 -3.48 -0.02
N ASP A 111 24.96 -4.69 0.24
CA ASP A 111 25.76 -5.91 0.13
C ASP A 111 25.81 -6.43 -1.32
N ARG A 112 24.67 -6.70 -1.96
CA ARG A 112 24.64 -7.26 -3.33
C ARG A 112 24.96 -6.25 -4.44
N PHE A 113 24.35 -5.06 -4.42
CA PHE A 113 24.52 -4.08 -5.50
C PHE A 113 25.81 -3.27 -5.37
N PHE A 114 26.10 -2.73 -4.17
CA PHE A 114 27.31 -1.94 -3.92
C PHE A 114 28.55 -2.77 -3.55
N LYS A 115 28.42 -4.10 -3.38
CA LYS A 115 29.51 -5.03 -3.05
C LYS A 115 30.37 -4.57 -1.86
N ARG A 116 29.78 -3.88 -0.88
CA ARG A 116 30.51 -3.54 0.36
C ARG A 116 30.57 -4.77 1.24
N SER A 117 31.76 -5.35 1.40
CA SER A 117 32.01 -6.41 2.38
C SER A 117 31.92 -5.86 3.80
N MET A 118 30.69 -5.84 4.33
CA MET A 118 30.40 -5.34 5.67
C MET A 118 30.43 -6.49 6.67
N THR A 119 31.07 -6.28 7.82
CA THR A 119 30.98 -7.19 8.97
C THR A 119 29.55 -7.22 9.50
N GLU A 120 29.11 -8.34 10.10
CA GLU A 120 27.74 -8.50 10.65
C GLU A 120 27.30 -7.34 11.56
N LYS A 121 28.20 -6.85 12.43
CA LYS A 121 27.92 -5.69 13.30
C LYS A 121 27.63 -4.42 12.49
N THR A 122 28.37 -4.19 11.41
CA THR A 122 28.21 -3.03 10.53
C THR A 122 26.96 -3.15 9.66
N LYS A 123 26.58 -4.37 9.24
CA LYS A 123 25.31 -4.62 8.54
C LYS A 123 24.11 -4.30 9.43
N VAL A 124 24.12 -4.73 10.68
CA VAL A 124 23.05 -4.41 11.64
C VAL A 124 22.97 -2.91 11.90
N LEU A 125 24.11 -2.22 12.03
CA LEU A 125 24.14 -0.76 12.18
C LEU A 125 23.55 -0.06 10.95
N ALA A 126 23.93 -0.49 9.75
CA ALA A 126 23.41 0.06 8.49
C ALA A 126 21.91 -0.18 8.32
N ALA A 127 21.42 -1.37 8.67
CA ALA A 127 19.99 -1.67 8.67
C ALA A 127 19.23 -0.77 9.67
N LYS A 128 19.74 -0.58 10.88
CA LYS A 128 19.14 0.34 11.87
C LYS A 128 19.10 1.78 11.38
N LEU A 129 20.19 2.28 10.80
CA LEU A 129 20.25 3.63 10.25
C LEU A 129 19.25 3.79 9.10
N THR A 130 19.18 2.79 8.21
CA THR A 130 18.23 2.80 7.10
C THR A 130 16.79 2.78 7.59
N ALA A 131 16.47 1.98 8.61
CA ALA A 131 15.14 1.95 9.22
C ALA A 131 14.71 3.33 9.74
N VAL A 132 15.62 4.06 10.40
CA VAL A 132 15.37 5.43 10.87
C VAL A 132 15.14 6.37 9.70
N THR A 133 16.00 6.33 8.67
CA THR A 133 15.86 7.19 7.48
C THR A 133 14.56 6.95 6.74
N VAL A 134 14.19 5.69 6.51
CA VAL A 134 12.93 5.30 5.85
C VAL A 134 11.73 5.75 6.69
N GLY A 135 11.79 5.59 8.02
CA GLY A 135 10.74 6.05 8.93
C GLY A 135 10.54 7.57 8.89
N ILE A 136 11.63 8.34 8.93
CA ILE A 136 11.57 9.82 8.83
C ILE A 136 10.97 10.25 7.48
N LEU A 137 11.42 9.63 6.38
CA LEU A 137 10.86 9.91 5.06
C LEU A 137 9.37 9.59 4.98
N ALA A 138 8.94 8.45 5.55
CA ALA A 138 7.52 8.07 5.59
C ALA A 138 6.67 9.09 6.38
N VAL A 139 7.17 9.59 7.51
CA VAL A 139 6.48 10.64 8.29
C VAL A 139 6.38 11.94 7.52
N ILE A 140 7.47 12.39 6.87
CA ILE A 140 7.48 13.62 6.06
C ILE A 140 6.47 13.51 4.92
N LEU A 141 6.47 12.40 4.18
CA LEU A 141 5.51 12.15 3.10
C LEU A 141 4.08 12.08 3.65
N GLY A 142 3.85 11.43 4.78
CA GLY A 142 2.54 11.39 5.43
C GLY A 142 2.00 12.78 5.79
N ILE A 143 2.86 13.69 6.26
CA ILE A 143 2.48 15.08 6.57
C ILE A 143 2.16 15.85 5.29
N LEU A 144 2.96 15.69 4.23
CA LEU A 144 2.74 16.35 2.93
C LEU A 144 1.41 15.96 2.29
N PHE A 145 0.96 14.71 2.46
CA PHE A 145 -0.26 14.18 1.86
C PHE A 145 -1.46 14.08 2.83
N LYS A 146 -1.43 14.75 3.99
CA LYS A 146 -2.47 14.66 5.05
C LYS A 146 -3.90 14.99 4.58
N GLY A 147 -4.06 15.77 3.51
CA GLY A 147 -5.36 16.16 2.95
C GLY A 147 -5.87 15.26 1.82
N VAL A 148 -5.12 14.23 1.42
CA VAL A 148 -5.49 13.34 0.32
C VAL A 148 -6.23 12.13 0.86
N ASN A 149 -7.27 11.69 0.16
CA ASN A 149 -8.00 10.47 0.54
C ASN A 149 -7.04 9.27 0.58
N VAL A 150 -7.00 8.57 1.72
CA VAL A 150 -6.07 7.45 1.94
C VAL A 150 -6.34 6.30 0.96
N GLY A 151 -7.61 6.04 0.61
CA GLY A 151 -7.96 5.02 -0.38
C GLY A 151 -7.42 5.31 -1.76
N PHE A 152 -7.27 6.59 -2.11
CA PHE A 152 -6.67 7.01 -3.37
C PHE A 152 -5.14 6.78 -3.38
N LEU A 153 -4.45 7.16 -2.32
CA LEU A 153 -3.00 6.90 -2.16
C LEU A 153 -2.67 5.40 -2.22
N VAL A 154 -3.48 4.59 -1.52
CA VAL A 154 -3.36 3.12 -1.55
C VAL A 154 -3.65 2.58 -2.95
N GLY A 155 -4.63 3.15 -3.66
CA GLY A 155 -4.91 2.80 -5.05
C GLY A 155 -3.71 3.00 -5.98
N TRP A 156 -2.96 4.09 -5.80
CA TRP A 156 -1.73 4.34 -6.57
C TRP A 156 -0.63 3.34 -6.25
N GLU A 157 -0.40 3.04 -4.97
CA GLU A 157 0.58 2.05 -4.53
C GLU A 157 0.33 0.71 -5.24
N PHE A 158 -0.89 0.20 -5.17
CA PHE A 158 -1.25 -1.09 -5.78
C PHE A 158 -1.23 -1.05 -7.31
N ALA A 159 -1.61 0.07 -7.93
CA ALA A 159 -1.54 0.22 -9.39
C ALA A 159 -0.08 0.15 -9.88
N VAL A 160 0.82 0.90 -9.25
CA VAL A 160 2.25 0.88 -9.61
C VAL A 160 2.85 -0.49 -9.32
N ALA A 161 2.55 -1.09 -8.17
CA ALA A 161 3.03 -2.43 -7.81
C ALA A 161 2.57 -3.50 -8.80
N ALA A 162 1.28 -3.49 -9.16
CA ALA A 162 0.72 -4.42 -10.14
C ALA A 162 1.38 -4.25 -11.51
N SER A 163 1.55 -3.02 -12.00
CA SER A 163 2.16 -2.78 -13.31
C SER A 163 3.65 -3.11 -13.38
N ALA A 164 4.39 -2.90 -12.29
CA ALA A 164 5.84 -3.14 -12.25
C ALA A 164 6.18 -4.61 -11.99
N ASN A 165 5.59 -5.22 -10.97
CA ASN A 165 6.04 -6.52 -10.44
C ASN A 165 5.33 -7.71 -11.10
N PHE A 166 4.04 -7.56 -11.46
CA PHE A 166 3.27 -8.67 -12.03
C PHE A 166 3.84 -9.20 -13.34
N PRO A 167 4.16 -8.36 -14.35
CA PRO A 167 4.68 -8.88 -15.62
C PRO A 167 6.08 -9.48 -15.44
N ALA A 168 6.91 -8.90 -14.55
CA ALA A 168 8.23 -9.43 -14.21
C ALA A 168 8.15 -10.86 -13.65
N ILE A 169 7.23 -11.11 -12.70
CA ILE A 169 7.03 -12.43 -12.10
C ILE A 169 6.48 -13.43 -13.13
N ILE A 170 5.51 -13.01 -13.97
CA ILE A 170 4.97 -13.87 -15.02
C ILE A 170 6.05 -14.31 -16.00
N MET A 171 6.89 -13.39 -16.47
CA MET A 171 7.98 -13.75 -17.38
C MET A 171 8.91 -14.76 -16.74
N VAL A 172 9.35 -14.54 -15.49
CA VAL A 172 10.23 -15.48 -14.79
C VAL A 172 9.60 -16.87 -14.63
N HIS A 173 8.29 -16.95 -14.35
CA HIS A 173 7.64 -18.24 -14.08
C HIS A 173 7.22 -19.00 -15.34
N PHE A 174 6.65 -18.31 -16.33
CA PHE A 174 6.04 -18.94 -17.51
C PHE A 174 6.91 -18.87 -18.76
N TRP A 175 7.89 -17.97 -18.81
CA TRP A 175 8.68 -17.74 -20.01
C TRP A 175 10.11 -18.30 -19.86
N LYS A 176 10.42 -19.37 -20.60
CA LYS A 176 11.72 -20.05 -20.54
C LYS A 176 12.91 -19.23 -21.05
N ARG A 177 12.65 -18.16 -21.82
CA ARG A 177 13.67 -17.26 -22.40
C ARG A 177 13.79 -15.93 -21.65
N THR A 178 13.44 -15.90 -20.36
CA THR A 178 13.50 -14.66 -19.58
C THR A 178 14.95 -14.22 -19.40
N THR A 179 15.24 -12.97 -19.78
CA THR A 179 16.57 -12.37 -19.67
C THR A 179 16.57 -11.25 -18.63
N ALA A 180 17.72 -10.99 -18.00
CA ALA A 180 17.85 -9.90 -17.02
C ALA A 180 17.47 -8.52 -17.60
N PRO A 181 17.90 -8.13 -18.82
CA PRO A 181 17.46 -6.87 -19.43
C PRO A 181 15.95 -6.81 -19.67
N GLY A 182 15.30 -7.94 -20.00
CA GLY A 182 13.85 -8.01 -20.23
C GLY A 182 13.03 -7.82 -18.94
N ILE A 183 13.51 -8.33 -17.82
CA ILE A 183 12.88 -8.08 -16.50
C ILE A 183 13.02 -6.60 -16.13
N ILE A 184 14.23 -6.05 -16.28
CA ILE A 184 14.51 -4.64 -15.97
C ILE A 184 13.64 -3.72 -16.82
N SER A 185 13.55 -3.96 -18.13
CA SER A 185 12.73 -3.15 -19.02
C SER A 185 11.24 -3.23 -18.67
N SER A 186 10.74 -4.41 -18.31
CA SER A 186 9.36 -4.56 -17.86
C SER A 186 9.05 -3.77 -16.59
N ILE A 187 9.94 -3.78 -15.60
CA ILE A 187 9.75 -3.02 -14.35
C ILE A 187 9.75 -1.52 -14.66
N PHE A 188 10.72 -1.04 -15.45
CA PHE A 188 10.81 0.38 -15.82
C PHE A 188 9.60 0.84 -16.63
N VAL A 189 9.20 0.09 -17.66
CA VAL A 189 8.01 0.40 -18.47
C VAL A 189 6.76 0.35 -17.61
N GLY A 190 6.62 -0.64 -16.73
CA GLY A 190 5.50 -0.75 -15.79
C GLY A 190 5.37 0.46 -14.87
N ILE A 191 6.47 0.93 -14.29
CA ILE A 191 6.51 2.13 -13.45
C ILE A 191 6.17 3.39 -14.27
N ILE A 192 6.81 3.59 -15.43
CA ILE A 192 6.61 4.79 -16.24
C ILE A 192 5.18 4.87 -16.78
N VAL A 193 4.64 3.76 -17.28
CA VAL A 193 3.28 3.72 -17.84
C VAL A 193 2.25 3.89 -16.73
N SER A 194 2.41 3.22 -15.59
CA SER A 194 1.46 3.38 -14.47
C SER A 194 1.47 4.79 -13.91
N LEU A 195 2.65 5.38 -13.66
CA LEU A 195 2.76 6.78 -13.23
C LEU A 195 2.20 7.73 -14.29
N GLY A 196 2.49 7.51 -15.57
CA GLY A 196 1.96 8.32 -16.66
C GLY A 196 0.43 8.32 -16.72
N ILE A 197 -0.20 7.16 -16.55
CA ILE A 197 -1.66 7.02 -16.50
C ILE A 197 -2.23 7.66 -15.22
N ILE A 198 -1.58 7.46 -14.07
CA ILE A 198 -2.00 8.07 -12.80
C ILE A 198 -1.95 9.60 -12.89
N MET A 199 -0.88 10.15 -13.45
CA MET A 199 -0.70 11.59 -13.66
C MET A 199 -1.68 12.17 -14.68
N ALA A 200 -2.01 11.41 -15.73
CA ALA A 200 -3.04 11.77 -16.69
C ALA A 200 -4.47 11.48 -16.19
N GLY A 201 -4.62 10.94 -14.98
CA GLY A 201 -5.91 10.62 -14.38
C GLY A 201 -6.65 11.88 -13.92
N PRO A 202 -8.00 11.91 -14.03
CA PRO A 202 -8.82 13.06 -13.62
C PRO A 202 -8.61 13.47 -12.16
N ASP A 203 -8.25 12.53 -11.29
CA ASP A 203 -8.00 12.79 -9.88
C ASP A 203 -6.67 13.54 -9.61
N MET A 204 -5.65 13.38 -10.47
CA MET A 204 -4.42 14.17 -10.41
C MET A 204 -4.63 15.61 -10.90
N PHE A 205 -5.53 15.82 -11.86
CA PHE A 205 -5.94 17.16 -12.30
C PHE A 205 -6.71 17.92 -11.20
N ARG A 206 -7.44 17.20 -10.34
CA ARG A 206 -8.10 17.77 -9.16
C ARG A 206 -7.09 18.17 -8.08
N LEU A 207 -6.05 17.37 -7.83
CA LEU A 207 -5.04 17.63 -6.80
C LEU A 207 -4.05 18.76 -7.15
N SER A 208 -3.75 18.93 -8.44
CA SER A 208 -2.75 19.90 -8.95
C SER A 208 -3.29 21.34 -9.08
N GLY A 209 -4.54 21.61 -8.70
CA GLY A 209 -5.15 22.94 -8.84
C GLY A 209 -5.44 23.35 -10.30
N PHE A 210 -5.17 22.46 -11.26
CA PHE A 210 -5.37 22.70 -12.70
C PHE A 210 -6.85 22.91 -13.08
N GLN A 211 -7.77 22.54 -12.18
CA GLN A 211 -9.21 22.79 -12.31
C GLN A 211 -9.54 24.29 -12.39
N LYS A 212 -8.75 25.15 -11.73
CA LYS A 212 -8.96 26.62 -11.76
C LYS A 212 -8.67 27.22 -13.14
N GLN A 213 -7.86 26.53 -13.96
CA GLN A 213 -7.44 26.97 -15.28
C GLN A 213 -8.27 26.35 -16.41
N MET A 214 -8.93 25.21 -16.17
CA MET A 214 -9.81 24.56 -17.15
C MET A 214 -11.27 25.05 -17.13
N ARG A 215 -11.68 25.89 -16.16
CA ARG A 215 -13.03 26.51 -16.10
C ARG A 215 -13.41 27.32 -17.35
N GLY A 216 -12.47 27.61 -18.26
CA GLY A 216 -12.71 28.28 -19.53
C GLY A 216 -13.02 27.37 -20.73
N TYR A 217 -12.99 26.04 -20.58
CA TYR A 217 -13.21 25.11 -21.70
C TYR A 217 -14.60 24.46 -21.67
N PRO A 218 -15.35 24.44 -22.80
CA PRO A 218 -16.75 23.98 -22.84
C PRO A 218 -16.98 22.53 -22.42
N TRP A 219 -15.97 21.66 -22.56
CA TRP A 219 -16.04 20.24 -22.19
C TRP A 219 -15.72 19.97 -20.71
N ALA A 220 -15.16 20.95 -19.99
CA ALA A 220 -14.87 20.87 -18.56
C ALA A 220 -16.04 21.38 -17.68
N ALA A 221 -17.10 21.91 -18.29
CA ALA A 221 -18.30 22.44 -17.63
C ALA A 221 -19.43 21.41 -17.46
N GLY A 222 -19.12 20.10 -17.51
CA GLY A 222 -20.06 19.06 -17.14
C GLY A 222 -20.03 18.81 -15.63
N ASN A 223 -21.20 18.63 -15.02
CA ASN A 223 -21.57 18.50 -13.59
C ASN A 223 -20.75 17.55 -12.68
N TYR A 224 -19.52 17.17 -13.03
CA TYR A 224 -18.61 16.35 -12.23
C TYR A 224 -17.88 17.12 -11.13
N PHE A 225 -18.13 18.43 -10.98
CA PHE A 225 -17.36 19.33 -10.11
C PHE A 225 -18.20 20.08 -9.05
N ASP A 226 -19.52 19.92 -9.05
CA ASP A 226 -20.43 20.68 -8.17
C ASP A 226 -21.14 19.80 -7.11
N ALA A 227 -20.65 18.59 -6.82
CA ALA A 227 -21.12 17.82 -5.67
C ALA A 227 -20.14 18.06 -4.51
N ALA A 228 -20.46 19.06 -3.70
CA ALA A 228 -19.89 19.37 -2.39
C ALA A 228 -20.71 18.74 -1.26
#